data_AF-A0A2H0R5T7-F1
#
_entry.id   AF-A0A2H0R5T7-F1
#
_cell.length_a   1.000
_cell.length_b   1.000
_cell.length_c   1.000
_cell.angle_alpha   90.00
_cell.angle_beta   90.00
_cell.angle_gamma   90.00
#
_symmetry.space_group_name_H-M   'P 1'
#
loop_
_entity.id
_entity.type
_entity.pdbx_description
1 polymer ?
#
loop_
_entity_poly.entity_id
_entity_poly.type
_entity_poly.pdbx_seq_one_letter_code
_entity_poly.pdbx_strand_id
1 'polypeptide(L)'
;MRYYILTTVKFAKECIEFKKYGSTNSNWLSNINIGDVVFLSQFNYQDQNIYGPFKVTRPLFYDKKVIFPSQKYYYRIKLEYDKLQYIDETDLYLNGINCKNRNFAFTLISLLQQNKHLHSICLNNQEGEFILETIKNYGNNLLSIDTKDYIPLYDKSKVDLAFLADKNKLQNKPYFSSESDLEAYIILCLKNKNNITHKHLKDILNVYPKNNIDNSSIYNQFVFGNAYPSDIVILNKDNINIIELKKTELDKNMIPTLEKEIKKYCLYSLYSDRLEEDPEQINFILIVLKDKNNISFKRHLEDYFEKSLVEVSNLKNYNFMIVEYYIKDGRLLFEAPLI
;
A
#
# COMPACT_ATOMS: atom_id res chain seq x y z
N MET A 1 -2.87 0.87 -15.03
CA MET A 1 -1.65 1.66 -14.77
C MET A 1 -1.92 2.48 -13.52
N ARG A 2 -0.96 2.54 -12.60
CA ARG A 2 -1.05 3.31 -11.35
C ARG A 2 0.19 4.18 -11.17
N TYR A 3 0.09 5.11 -10.24
CA TYR A 3 1.14 6.04 -9.88
C TYR A 3 1.61 5.77 -8.44
N TYR A 4 2.92 5.89 -8.21
CA TYR A 4 3.51 5.71 -6.88
C TYR A 4 4.59 6.76 -6.62
N ILE A 5 4.71 7.18 -5.36
CA ILE A 5 5.90 7.85 -4.84
C ILE A 5 6.69 6.85 -4.01
N LEU A 6 7.93 6.60 -4.42
CA LEU A 6 8.88 5.77 -3.71
C LEU A 6 9.85 6.69 -2.97
N THR A 7 9.95 6.55 -1.66
CA THR A 7 10.76 7.47 -0.85
C THR A 7 12.15 6.91 -0.59
N THR A 8 13.14 7.79 -0.46
CA THR A 8 14.48 7.43 -0.02
C THR A 8 15.12 8.61 0.70
N VAL A 9 16.01 8.35 1.65
CA VAL A 9 16.72 9.43 2.36
C VAL A 9 18.05 9.79 1.71
N LYS A 10 18.67 8.87 0.96
CA LYS A 10 20.02 9.08 0.40
C LYS A 10 20.40 8.21 -0.79
N PHE A 11 19.50 7.34 -1.27
CA PHE A 11 19.84 6.36 -2.31
C PHE A 11 19.22 6.68 -3.67
N ALA A 12 18.86 7.95 -3.94
CA ALA A 12 18.24 8.27 -5.23
C ALA A 12 19.20 7.99 -6.39
N LYS A 13 20.48 8.34 -6.21
CA LYS A 13 21.54 8.09 -7.18
C LYS A 13 21.66 6.61 -7.53
N GLU A 14 21.78 5.73 -6.54
CA GLU A 14 21.86 4.28 -6.77
C GLU A 14 20.59 3.75 -7.45
N CYS A 15 19.41 4.26 -7.05
CA CYS A 15 18.17 3.83 -7.69
C CYS A 15 18.14 4.18 -9.19
N ILE A 16 18.65 5.36 -9.55
CA ILE A 16 18.75 5.85 -10.91
C ILE A 16 19.82 5.08 -11.70
N GLU A 17 21.06 5.05 -11.19
CA GLU A 17 22.22 4.42 -11.84
C GLU A 17 21.96 2.95 -12.16
N PHE A 18 21.41 2.22 -11.18
CA PHE A 18 21.09 0.83 -11.38
C PHE A 18 19.76 0.66 -12.10
N LYS A 19 18.86 1.64 -12.11
CA LYS A 19 17.45 1.54 -12.55
C LYS A 19 16.63 0.52 -11.74
N LYS A 20 16.77 0.56 -10.41
CA LYS A 20 16.06 -0.33 -9.47
C LYS A 20 15.68 0.47 -8.23
N TYR A 21 14.50 0.23 -7.71
CA TYR A 21 14.17 0.62 -6.34
C TYR A 21 14.18 -0.62 -5.45
N GLY A 22 14.60 -0.46 -4.19
CA GLY A 22 14.70 -1.56 -3.25
C GLY A 22 14.07 -1.27 -1.89
N SER A 23 13.51 -2.31 -1.27
CA SER A 23 12.93 -2.30 0.07
C SER A 23 13.43 -3.45 0.95
N THR A 24 13.30 -3.30 2.27
CA THR A 24 13.51 -4.38 3.25
C THR A 24 12.32 -5.33 3.33
N ASN A 25 11.11 -4.82 3.11
CA ASN A 25 9.86 -5.57 3.20
C ASN A 25 9.19 -5.73 1.84
N SER A 26 8.59 -6.88 1.60
CA SER A 26 7.94 -7.22 0.33
C SER A 26 6.62 -6.47 0.10
N ASN A 27 5.85 -6.21 1.16
CA ASN A 27 4.54 -5.57 1.05
C ASN A 27 4.60 -4.23 0.33
N TRP A 28 5.59 -3.38 0.67
CA TRP A 28 5.75 -2.04 0.11
C TRP A 28 5.82 -2.00 -1.43
N LEU A 29 6.25 -3.07 -2.08
CA LEU A 29 6.39 -3.14 -3.54
C LEU A 29 5.47 -4.20 -4.18
N SER A 30 4.71 -4.95 -3.37
CA SER A 30 3.94 -6.13 -3.82
C SER A 30 2.79 -5.78 -4.78
N ASN A 31 2.24 -4.57 -4.67
CA ASN A 31 1.12 -4.13 -5.49
C ASN A 31 1.57 -3.48 -6.82
N ILE A 32 2.85 -3.12 -6.97
CA ILE A 32 3.40 -2.48 -8.17
C ILE A 32 3.52 -3.51 -9.32
N ASN A 33 3.03 -3.15 -10.50
CA ASN A 33 3.00 -4.00 -11.69
C ASN A 33 3.80 -3.43 -12.86
N ILE A 34 4.02 -4.25 -13.88
CA ILE A 34 4.60 -3.79 -15.15
C ILE A 34 3.70 -2.70 -15.75
N GLY A 35 4.33 -1.61 -16.20
CA GLY A 35 3.65 -0.48 -16.81
C GLY A 35 3.16 0.58 -15.84
N ASP A 36 3.21 0.33 -14.53
CA ASP A 36 2.97 1.39 -13.53
C ASP A 36 4.07 2.46 -13.61
N VAL A 37 3.70 3.69 -13.23
CA VAL A 37 4.59 4.86 -13.20
C VAL A 37 4.99 5.13 -11.76
N VAL A 38 6.28 5.32 -11.54
CA VAL A 38 6.80 5.65 -10.20
C VAL A 38 7.64 6.92 -10.27
N PHE A 39 7.58 7.68 -9.20
CA PHE A 39 8.46 8.81 -8.93
C PHE A 39 9.30 8.48 -7.71
N LEU A 40 10.55 8.92 -7.72
CA LEU A 40 11.47 8.73 -6.61
C LEU A 40 11.58 10.04 -5.85
N SER A 41 11.11 10.09 -4.61
CA SER A 41 11.23 11.27 -3.75
C SER A 41 12.40 11.08 -2.80
N GLN A 42 13.41 11.95 -2.90
CA GLN A 42 14.53 11.96 -1.95
C GLN A 42 14.31 13.03 -0.90
N PHE A 43 14.24 12.63 0.36
CA PHE A 43 14.19 13.53 1.50
C PHE A 43 15.55 13.58 2.17
N ASN A 44 16.30 14.66 1.97
CA ASN A 44 17.51 14.91 2.75
C ASN A 44 17.44 16.31 3.42
N TYR A 45 18.40 16.62 4.27
CA TYR A 45 18.41 17.90 5.02
C TYR A 45 18.63 19.14 4.15
N GLN A 46 19.02 18.97 2.89
CA GLN A 46 19.41 20.05 1.98
C GLN A 46 18.34 20.30 0.92
N ASP A 47 17.85 19.24 0.29
CA ASP A 47 16.94 19.30 -0.85
C ASP A 47 15.84 18.23 -0.75
N GLN A 48 14.71 18.50 -1.38
CA GLN A 48 13.65 17.52 -1.57
C GLN A 48 13.25 17.41 -3.04
N ASN A 49 14.00 16.58 -3.74
CA ASN A 49 13.78 16.36 -5.17
C ASN A 49 12.87 15.16 -5.42
N ILE A 50 12.02 15.32 -6.43
CA ILE A 50 11.21 14.24 -7.01
C ILE A 50 11.76 13.94 -8.40
N TYR A 51 12.32 12.75 -8.57
CA TYR A 51 12.89 12.27 -9.83
C TYR A 51 11.88 11.40 -10.59
N GLY A 52 11.86 11.51 -11.90
CA GLY A 52 11.05 10.65 -12.76
C GLY A 52 10.57 11.36 -14.03
N PRO A 53 9.48 10.86 -14.65
CA PRO A 53 8.81 9.60 -14.32
C PRO A 53 9.65 8.37 -14.68
N PHE A 54 9.50 7.30 -13.90
CA PHE A 54 10.03 5.98 -14.21
C PHE A 54 8.90 5.01 -14.57
N LYS A 55 9.10 4.16 -15.56
CA LYS A 55 8.18 3.06 -15.90
C LYS A 55 8.68 1.76 -15.30
N VAL A 56 7.79 1.02 -14.65
CA VAL A 56 8.13 -0.30 -14.09
C VAL A 56 8.17 -1.34 -15.21
N THR A 57 9.31 -2.02 -15.34
CA THR A 57 9.52 -3.07 -16.37
C THR A 57 9.67 -4.46 -15.79
N ARG A 58 9.91 -4.58 -14.49
CA ARG A 58 9.84 -5.84 -13.75
C ARG A 58 9.17 -5.58 -12.40
N PRO A 59 8.11 -6.33 -12.05
CA PRO A 59 7.48 -6.21 -10.74
C PRO A 59 8.38 -6.87 -9.68
N LEU A 60 7.88 -6.95 -8.44
CA LEU A 60 8.63 -7.40 -7.28
C LEU A 60 9.46 -8.68 -7.52
N PHE A 61 10.77 -8.57 -7.29
CA PHE A 61 11.71 -9.67 -7.30
C PHE A 61 12.69 -9.55 -6.11
N TYR A 62 13.39 -10.64 -5.80
CA TYR A 62 14.31 -10.75 -4.69
C TYR A 62 15.74 -10.97 -5.18
N ASP A 63 16.65 -10.07 -4.82
CA ASP A 63 18.04 -10.13 -5.24
C ASP A 63 19.01 -9.66 -4.14
N LYS A 64 19.96 -10.52 -3.79
CA LYS A 64 20.94 -10.27 -2.73
C LYS A 64 22.17 -9.47 -3.20
N LYS A 65 22.34 -9.22 -4.50
CA LYS A 65 23.48 -8.44 -5.02
C LYS A 65 23.48 -7.05 -4.40
N VAL A 66 24.58 -6.65 -3.78
CA VAL A 66 24.70 -5.37 -3.09
C VAL A 66 24.81 -4.24 -4.13
N ILE A 67 23.79 -3.39 -4.18
CA ILE A 67 23.77 -2.15 -4.99
C ILE A 67 23.53 -0.90 -4.13
N PHE A 68 23.07 -1.10 -2.90
CA PHE A 68 22.89 -0.06 -1.90
C PHE A 68 23.92 -0.26 -0.79
N PRO A 69 24.84 0.68 -0.57
CA PRO A 69 25.87 0.56 0.47
C PRO A 69 25.26 0.27 1.85
N SER A 70 25.71 -0.82 2.48
CA SER A 70 25.33 -1.21 3.84
C SER A 70 23.83 -1.48 4.09
N GLN A 71 23.00 -1.58 3.05
CA GLN A 71 21.56 -1.82 3.18
C GLN A 71 21.12 -3.14 2.54
N LYS A 72 20.19 -3.83 3.21
CA LYS A 72 19.63 -5.12 2.77
C LYS A 72 18.31 -4.95 2.02
N TYR A 73 18.30 -4.05 1.04
CA TYR A 73 17.14 -3.82 0.18
C TYR A 73 17.08 -4.86 -0.94
N TYR A 74 16.73 -6.08 -0.55
CA TYR A 74 16.74 -7.24 -1.44
C TYR A 74 15.44 -7.40 -2.22
N TYR A 75 14.33 -6.88 -1.73
CA TYR A 75 13.09 -6.78 -2.49
C TYR A 75 13.18 -5.60 -3.43
N ARG A 76 12.97 -5.83 -4.73
CA ARG A 76 13.25 -4.83 -5.77
C ARG A 76 12.19 -4.81 -6.85
N ILE A 77 12.09 -3.68 -7.53
CA ILE A 77 11.43 -3.53 -8.82
C ILE A 77 12.45 -3.00 -9.84
N LYS A 78 12.24 -3.32 -11.12
CA LYS A 78 13.07 -2.76 -12.20
C LYS A 78 12.35 -1.57 -12.81
N LEU A 79 13.09 -0.48 -12.94
CA LEU A 79 12.64 0.77 -13.51
C LEU A 79 13.29 0.98 -14.88
N GLU A 80 12.66 1.76 -15.74
CA GLU A 80 13.25 2.34 -16.94
C GLU A 80 12.76 3.78 -17.08
N TYR A 81 13.52 4.61 -17.78
CA TYR A 81 13.17 5.99 -18.11
C TYR A 81 13.80 6.33 -19.46
N ASP A 82 13.11 7.14 -20.27
CA ASP A 82 13.63 7.62 -21.55
C ASP A 82 14.42 8.91 -21.35
N LYS A 83 13.82 9.86 -20.62
CA LYS A 83 14.43 11.14 -20.26
C LYS A 83 14.20 11.39 -18.77
N LEU A 84 15.27 11.36 -18.00
CA LEU A 84 15.17 11.59 -16.57
C LEU A 84 15.15 13.08 -16.25
N GLN A 85 14.06 13.51 -15.61
CA GLN A 85 13.92 14.85 -15.08
C GLN A 85 13.75 14.78 -13.57
N TYR A 86 13.94 15.94 -12.94
CA TYR A 86 13.60 16.13 -11.55
C TYR A 86 12.99 17.51 -11.34
N ILE A 87 12.17 17.60 -10.31
CA ILE A 87 11.62 18.85 -9.78
C ILE A 87 11.99 18.94 -8.30
N ASP A 88 12.07 20.16 -7.78
CA ASP A 88 12.01 20.37 -6.33
C ASP A 88 10.56 20.24 -5.87
N GLU A 89 10.32 19.87 -4.61
CA GLU A 89 8.95 19.82 -4.06
C GLU A 89 8.22 21.16 -4.22
N THR A 90 8.93 22.29 -4.10
CA THR A 90 8.33 23.64 -4.24
C THR A 90 7.76 23.89 -5.64
N ASP A 91 8.25 23.19 -6.67
CA ASP A 91 7.70 23.26 -8.03
C ASP A 91 6.25 22.71 -8.08
N LEU A 92 5.88 21.76 -7.21
CA LEU A 92 4.49 21.31 -7.10
C LEU A 92 3.58 22.46 -6.68
N TYR A 93 4.04 23.30 -5.75
CA TYR A 93 3.28 24.45 -5.30
C TYR A 93 3.20 25.53 -6.39
N LEU A 94 4.31 25.77 -7.11
CA LEU A 94 4.34 26.69 -8.25
C LEU A 94 3.39 26.24 -9.36
N ASN A 95 3.37 24.95 -9.70
CA ASN A 95 2.41 24.41 -10.65
C ASN A 95 0.99 24.66 -10.16
N GLY A 96 0.71 24.38 -8.88
CA GLY A 96 -0.58 24.63 -8.24
C GLY A 96 -1.05 26.09 -8.32
N ILE A 97 -0.14 27.06 -8.22
CA ILE A 97 -0.46 28.48 -8.45
C ILE A 97 -0.85 28.71 -9.92
N ASN A 98 -0.04 28.21 -10.86
CA ASN A 98 -0.22 28.46 -12.29
C ASN A 98 -1.50 27.80 -12.85
N CYS A 99 -1.85 26.60 -12.40
CA CYS A 99 -3.08 25.92 -12.78
C CYS A 99 -4.29 26.30 -11.89
N LYS A 100 -4.14 27.29 -10.98
CA LYS A 100 -5.18 27.74 -10.05
C LYS A 100 -5.72 26.63 -9.12
N ASN A 101 -4.92 25.61 -8.85
CA ASN A 101 -5.25 24.48 -7.98
C ASN A 101 -4.32 24.39 -6.75
N ARG A 102 -4.13 25.52 -6.07
CA ARG A 102 -3.20 25.65 -4.93
C ARG A 102 -3.54 24.71 -3.77
N ASN A 103 -4.82 24.52 -3.48
CA ASN A 103 -5.27 23.66 -2.39
C ASN A 103 -4.86 22.21 -2.65
N PHE A 104 -5.05 21.72 -3.87
CA PHE A 104 -4.62 20.37 -4.24
C PHE A 104 -3.11 20.20 -4.12
N ALA A 105 -2.33 21.17 -4.63
CA ALA A 105 -0.87 21.15 -4.50
C ALA A 105 -0.42 21.10 -3.03
N PHE A 106 -1.05 21.92 -2.17
CA PHE A 106 -0.79 21.93 -0.73
C PHE A 106 -1.11 20.57 -0.07
N THR A 107 -2.25 19.97 -0.41
CA THR A 107 -2.64 18.65 0.11
C THR A 107 -1.67 17.57 -0.34
N LEU A 108 -1.28 17.56 -1.62
CA LEU A 108 -0.29 16.62 -2.16
C LEU A 108 1.07 16.77 -1.46
N ILE A 109 1.58 18.00 -1.31
CA ILE A 109 2.82 18.26 -0.57
C ILE A 109 2.72 17.75 0.88
N SER A 110 1.60 18.05 1.54
CA SER A 110 1.35 17.60 2.91
C SER A 110 1.35 16.07 3.03
N LEU A 111 0.72 15.38 2.07
CA LEU A 111 0.75 13.92 1.96
C LEU A 111 2.19 13.40 1.84
N LEU A 112 3.02 13.99 0.97
CA LEU A 112 4.40 13.52 0.79
C LEU A 112 5.25 13.77 2.05
N GLN A 113 5.15 14.95 2.64
CA GLN A 113 5.93 15.36 3.81
C GLN A 113 5.62 14.55 5.06
N GLN A 114 4.34 14.34 5.35
CA GLN A 114 3.91 13.61 6.56
C GLN A 114 4.21 12.11 6.47
N ASN A 115 4.32 11.58 5.24
CA ASN A 115 4.51 10.15 4.99
C ASN A 115 5.90 9.79 4.47
N LYS A 116 6.90 10.66 4.62
CA LYS A 116 8.30 10.40 4.21
C LYS A 116 8.96 9.16 4.84
N HIS A 117 8.36 8.63 5.91
CA HIS A 117 8.79 7.39 6.56
C HIS A 117 8.28 6.12 5.85
N LEU A 118 7.27 6.24 4.99
CA LEU A 118 6.76 5.15 4.16
C LEU A 118 7.61 5.00 2.91
N HIS A 119 8.00 3.78 2.57
CA HIS A 119 8.83 3.50 1.38
C HIS A 119 8.08 3.61 0.05
N SER A 120 6.77 3.41 0.07
CA SER A 120 5.92 3.43 -1.12
C SER A 120 4.57 4.01 -0.74
N ILE A 121 4.19 5.08 -1.42
CA ILE A 121 2.89 5.74 -1.29
C ILE A 121 2.18 5.54 -2.62
N CYS A 122 1.04 4.84 -2.61
CA CYS A 122 0.20 4.76 -3.81
C CYS A 122 -0.52 6.08 -4.01
N LEU A 123 -0.46 6.61 -5.23
CA LEU A 123 -1.15 7.81 -5.65
C LEU A 123 -2.45 7.48 -6.39
N ASN A 124 -3.45 8.34 -6.29
CA ASN A 124 -4.59 8.32 -7.20
C ASN A 124 -4.20 8.92 -8.57
N ASN A 125 -5.12 8.90 -9.54
CA ASN A 125 -4.80 9.34 -10.89
C ASN A 125 -4.48 10.84 -10.93
N GLN A 126 -5.28 11.67 -10.24
CA GLN A 126 -5.10 13.11 -10.20
C GLN A 126 -3.74 13.50 -9.60
N GLU A 127 -3.32 12.85 -8.53
CA GLU A 127 -2.02 13.08 -7.87
C GLU A 127 -0.87 12.71 -8.81
N GLY A 128 -0.93 11.54 -9.44
CA GLY A 128 0.10 11.11 -10.37
C GLY A 128 0.22 12.00 -11.61
N GLU A 129 -0.91 12.39 -12.19
CA GLU A 129 -0.98 13.29 -13.35
C GLU A 129 -0.47 14.70 -13.01
N PHE A 130 -0.80 15.21 -11.82
CA PHE A 130 -0.30 16.51 -11.37
C PHE A 130 1.23 16.54 -11.24
N ILE A 131 1.84 15.47 -10.73
CA ILE A 131 3.30 15.35 -10.65
C ILE A 131 3.90 15.26 -12.06
N LEU A 132 3.30 14.47 -12.96
CA LEU A 132 3.73 14.41 -14.38
C LEU A 132 3.70 15.78 -15.05
N GLU A 133 2.60 16.52 -14.88
CA GLU A 133 2.45 17.86 -15.44
C GLU A 133 3.51 18.81 -14.86
N THR A 134 3.75 18.75 -13.56
CA THR A 134 4.78 19.57 -12.91
C THR A 134 6.18 19.26 -13.48
N ILE A 135 6.53 17.98 -13.64
CA ILE A 135 7.81 17.58 -14.26
C ILE A 135 7.89 18.07 -15.71
N LYS A 136 6.80 18.02 -16.46
CA LYS A 136 6.78 18.53 -17.84
C LYS A 136 7.02 20.04 -17.90
N ASN A 137 6.45 20.80 -16.97
CA ASN A 137 6.47 22.25 -16.98
C ASN A 137 7.76 22.84 -16.37
N TYR A 138 8.28 22.23 -15.30
CA TYR A 138 9.40 22.76 -14.50
C TYR A 138 10.60 21.82 -14.42
N GLY A 139 10.47 20.59 -14.92
CA GLY A 139 11.47 19.55 -14.73
C GLY A 139 12.82 19.88 -15.35
N ASN A 140 13.82 19.92 -14.49
CA ASN A 140 15.21 20.06 -14.90
C ASN A 140 15.74 18.73 -15.42
N ASN A 141 16.54 18.77 -16.48
CA ASN A 141 17.23 17.58 -16.97
C ASN A 141 18.32 17.19 -15.99
N LEU A 142 18.37 15.92 -15.60
CA LEU A 142 19.49 15.43 -14.82
C LEU A 142 20.72 15.31 -15.74
N LEU A 143 21.83 15.96 -15.38
CA LEU A 143 23.09 15.82 -16.11
C LEU A 143 23.55 14.35 -16.10
N SER A 144 24.22 13.93 -17.17
CA SER A 144 24.57 12.54 -17.48
C SER A 144 24.96 11.71 -16.26
N ILE A 145 24.14 10.71 -15.94
CA ILE A 145 24.47 9.68 -14.96
C ILE A 145 25.03 8.47 -15.71
N ASP A 146 26.14 7.93 -15.20
CA ASP A 146 26.72 6.68 -15.70
C ASP A 146 25.76 5.52 -15.41
N THR A 147 24.99 5.12 -16.43
CA THR A 147 24.05 4.03 -16.30
C THR A 147 24.80 2.71 -16.31
N LYS A 148 24.81 2.02 -15.17
CA LYS A 148 25.44 0.69 -15.08
C LYS A 148 24.41 -0.38 -15.39
N ASP A 149 24.69 -1.15 -16.44
CA ASP A 149 23.87 -2.31 -16.75
C ASP A 149 23.96 -3.34 -15.62
N TYR A 150 22.80 -3.60 -15.03
CA TYR A 150 22.62 -4.58 -13.98
C TYR A 150 21.97 -5.82 -14.55
N ILE A 151 22.71 -6.94 -14.53
CA ILE A 151 22.16 -8.26 -14.80
C ILE A 151 21.88 -8.94 -13.45
N PRO A 152 20.62 -9.27 -13.12
CA PRO A 152 20.31 -10.04 -11.92
C PRO A 152 20.95 -11.43 -12.02
N LEU A 153 21.43 -11.95 -10.89
CA LEU A 153 22.20 -13.21 -10.91
C LEU A 153 21.33 -14.43 -11.27
N TYR A 154 20.00 -14.41 -11.13
CA TYR A 154 19.13 -15.55 -11.41
C TYR A 154 17.68 -15.16 -11.72
N ASP A 155 17.02 -15.93 -12.59
CA ASP A 155 15.60 -15.77 -12.93
C ASP A 155 14.63 -16.33 -11.87
N LYS A 156 15.13 -17.17 -10.94
CA LYS A 156 14.40 -17.66 -9.74
C LYS A 156 14.10 -16.59 -8.68
N SER A 157 14.25 -15.32 -9.02
CA SER A 157 14.11 -14.17 -8.11
C SER A 157 12.68 -13.64 -8.02
N LYS A 158 11.72 -14.14 -8.79
CA LYS A 158 10.33 -13.65 -8.71
C LYS A 158 9.77 -13.88 -7.30
N VAL A 159 9.18 -12.83 -6.72
CA VAL A 159 8.46 -12.94 -5.45
C VAL A 159 7.00 -13.18 -5.76
N ASP A 160 6.61 -14.45 -5.77
CA ASP A 160 5.23 -14.90 -5.96
C ASP A 160 4.72 -15.65 -4.72
N LEU A 161 3.53 -16.24 -4.84
CA LEU A 161 2.90 -17.00 -3.76
C LEU A 161 3.76 -18.19 -3.31
N ALA A 162 4.41 -18.89 -4.24
CA ALA A 162 5.29 -20.02 -3.90
C ALA A 162 6.52 -19.54 -3.13
N PHE A 163 7.16 -18.45 -3.60
CA PHE A 163 8.28 -17.84 -2.89
C PHE A 163 7.91 -17.44 -1.44
N LEU A 164 6.77 -16.76 -1.25
CA LEU A 164 6.35 -16.33 0.08
C LEU A 164 5.93 -17.51 0.97
N ALA A 165 5.28 -18.52 0.40
CA ALA A 165 4.91 -19.74 1.12
C ALA A 165 6.15 -20.50 1.62
N ASP A 166 7.17 -20.65 0.77
CA ASP A 166 8.43 -21.31 1.10
C ASP A 166 9.22 -20.51 2.15
N LYS A 167 9.34 -19.19 1.96
CA LYS A 167 9.98 -18.29 2.94
C LYS A 167 9.36 -18.41 4.33
N ASN A 168 8.04 -18.54 4.38
CA ASN A 168 7.27 -18.66 5.63
C ASN A 168 7.09 -20.11 6.10
N LYS A 169 7.56 -21.10 5.34
CA LYS A 169 7.39 -22.54 5.61
C LYS A 169 5.93 -22.93 5.85
N LEU A 170 4.99 -22.37 5.07
CA LEU A 170 3.55 -22.53 5.30
C LEU A 170 3.05 -23.98 5.23
N GLN A 171 3.81 -24.89 4.61
CA GLN A 171 3.51 -26.32 4.65
C GLN A 171 3.55 -26.91 6.07
N ASN A 172 4.38 -26.35 6.94
CA ASN A 172 4.64 -26.88 8.29
C ASN A 172 4.30 -25.87 9.40
N LYS A 173 3.96 -24.63 9.04
CA LYS A 173 3.77 -23.52 9.98
C LYS A 173 2.38 -22.91 9.80
N PRO A 174 1.57 -22.82 10.87
CA PRO A 174 0.19 -22.34 10.76
C PRO A 174 0.04 -20.81 10.68
N TYR A 175 1.14 -20.05 10.51
CA TYR A 175 1.14 -18.59 10.53
C TYR A 175 2.33 -17.99 9.77
N PHE A 176 2.19 -16.73 9.35
CA PHE A 176 3.25 -15.95 8.70
C PHE A 176 4.28 -15.45 9.71
N SER A 177 5.52 -15.26 9.26
CA SER A 177 6.62 -14.79 10.10
C SER A 177 6.52 -13.29 10.38
N SER A 178 5.91 -12.51 9.49
CA SER A 178 5.67 -11.08 9.62
C SER A 178 4.32 -10.67 9.00
N GLU A 179 3.79 -9.53 9.43
CA GLU A 179 2.60 -8.89 8.83
C GLU A 179 2.87 -8.48 7.38
N SER A 180 4.07 -7.97 7.09
CA SER A 180 4.47 -7.62 5.72
C SER A 180 4.46 -8.80 4.75
N ASP A 181 4.78 -10.02 5.21
CA ASP A 181 4.70 -11.20 4.37
C ASP A 181 3.25 -11.65 4.16
N LEU A 182 2.40 -11.54 5.20
CA LEU A 182 0.96 -11.79 5.11
C LEU A 182 0.28 -10.81 4.14
N GLU A 183 0.52 -9.50 4.28
CA GLU A 183 -0.01 -8.45 3.41
C GLU A 183 0.38 -8.70 1.95
N ALA A 184 1.68 -8.93 1.68
CA ALA A 184 2.16 -9.23 0.34
C ALA A 184 1.51 -10.50 -0.25
N TYR A 185 1.31 -11.54 0.57
CA TYR A 185 0.65 -12.77 0.15
C TYR A 185 -0.81 -12.54 -0.24
N ILE A 186 -1.56 -11.76 0.57
CA ILE A 186 -2.95 -11.40 0.30
C ILE A 186 -3.06 -10.58 -0.98
N ILE A 187 -2.20 -9.57 -1.17
CA ILE A 187 -2.18 -8.74 -2.38
C ILE A 187 -1.94 -9.60 -3.63
N LEU A 188 -0.99 -10.54 -3.58
CA LEU A 188 -0.71 -11.45 -4.69
C LEU A 188 -1.88 -12.42 -4.95
N CYS A 189 -2.60 -12.87 -3.92
CA CYS A 189 -3.81 -13.66 -4.09
C CYS A 189 -4.92 -12.84 -4.76
N LEU A 190 -5.16 -11.61 -4.29
CA LEU A 190 -6.18 -10.71 -4.82
C LEU A 190 -5.97 -10.41 -6.31
N LYS A 191 -4.73 -10.32 -6.78
CA LYS A 191 -4.38 -10.15 -8.21
C LYS A 191 -4.72 -11.35 -9.09
N ASN A 192 -4.98 -12.52 -8.51
CA ASN A 192 -5.30 -13.75 -9.25
C ASN A 192 -6.71 -14.26 -8.90
N LYS A 193 -7.70 -13.95 -9.75
CA LYS A 193 -9.11 -14.34 -9.57
C LYS A 193 -9.34 -15.85 -9.45
N ASN A 194 -8.41 -16.68 -9.95
CA ASN A 194 -8.50 -18.14 -9.84
C ASN A 194 -7.99 -18.68 -8.51
N ASN A 195 -7.37 -17.84 -7.68
CA ASN A 195 -6.83 -18.23 -6.39
C ASN A 195 -7.96 -18.50 -5.37
N ILE A 196 -7.82 -19.56 -4.57
CA ILE A 196 -8.83 -19.94 -3.56
C ILE A 196 -9.00 -18.88 -2.46
N THR A 197 -7.90 -18.25 -2.04
CA THR A 197 -7.89 -17.16 -1.06
C THR A 197 -8.63 -15.93 -1.59
N HIS A 198 -8.49 -15.62 -2.89
CA HIS A 198 -9.29 -14.57 -3.54
C HIS A 198 -10.77 -14.88 -3.45
N LYS A 199 -11.18 -16.11 -3.80
CA LYS A 199 -12.59 -16.53 -3.76
C LYS A 199 -13.16 -16.45 -2.34
N HIS A 200 -12.45 -16.96 -1.34
CA HIS A 200 -12.89 -16.90 0.05
C HIS A 200 -13.07 -15.46 0.53
N LEU A 201 -12.10 -14.58 0.27
CA LEU A 201 -12.20 -13.18 0.68
C LEU A 201 -13.32 -12.46 -0.08
N LYS A 202 -13.51 -12.77 -1.36
CA LYS A 202 -14.65 -12.30 -2.16
C LYS A 202 -15.98 -12.70 -1.55
N ASP A 203 -16.15 -13.97 -1.19
CA ASP A 203 -17.41 -14.46 -0.62
C ASP A 203 -17.70 -13.79 0.73
N ILE A 204 -16.67 -13.59 1.56
CA ILE A 204 -16.79 -12.88 2.84
C ILE A 204 -17.20 -11.42 2.64
N LEU A 205 -16.53 -10.68 1.74
CA LEU A 205 -16.78 -9.26 1.56
C LEU A 205 -18.07 -8.96 0.78
N ASN A 206 -18.52 -9.89 -0.08
CA ASN A 206 -19.77 -9.77 -0.83
C ASN A 206 -21.04 -9.88 0.03
N VAL A 207 -20.94 -10.11 1.34
CA VAL A 207 -22.09 -9.97 2.26
C VAL A 207 -22.67 -8.56 2.23
N TYR A 208 -21.83 -7.58 1.90
CA TYR A 208 -22.22 -6.20 1.74
C TYR A 208 -22.75 -5.91 0.32
N PRO A 209 -23.87 -5.18 0.17
CA PRO A 209 -24.44 -4.87 -1.13
C PRO A 209 -23.44 -4.19 -2.07
N LYS A 210 -23.46 -4.60 -3.35
CA LYS A 210 -22.61 -4.06 -4.43
C LYS A 210 -21.09 -4.14 -4.17
N ASN A 211 -20.63 -4.91 -3.18
CA ASN A 211 -19.22 -4.99 -2.80
C ASN A 211 -18.39 -5.93 -3.69
N ASN A 212 -18.51 -5.82 -5.01
CA ASN A 212 -17.89 -6.76 -5.94
C ASN A 212 -16.38 -6.52 -6.12
N ILE A 213 -15.56 -7.31 -5.42
CA ILE A 213 -14.08 -7.25 -5.48
C ILE A 213 -13.53 -7.39 -6.90
N ASP A 214 -14.19 -8.16 -7.78
CA ASP A 214 -13.67 -8.42 -9.13
C ASP A 214 -13.56 -7.17 -10.01
N ASN A 215 -14.31 -6.12 -9.64
CA ASN A 215 -14.36 -4.82 -10.31
C ASN A 215 -13.76 -3.71 -9.43
N SER A 216 -13.06 -4.07 -8.36
CA SER A 216 -12.47 -3.13 -7.42
C SER A 216 -11.00 -2.86 -7.71
N SER A 217 -10.55 -1.66 -7.36
CA SER A 217 -9.15 -1.28 -7.30
C SER A 217 -8.56 -1.66 -5.94
N ILE A 218 -7.49 -2.45 -5.96
CA ILE A 218 -6.75 -2.87 -4.76
C ILE A 218 -5.55 -1.96 -4.54
N TYR A 219 -5.47 -1.26 -3.43
CA TYR A 219 -4.34 -0.44 -3.01
C TYR A 219 -3.65 -1.06 -1.81
N ASN A 220 -2.38 -0.73 -1.62
CA ASN A 220 -1.65 -1.03 -0.39
C ASN A 220 -0.84 0.20 -0.01
N GLN A 221 -0.65 0.43 1.29
CA GLN A 221 -0.05 1.68 1.79
C GLN A 221 -0.79 2.93 1.27
N PHE A 222 -2.12 2.83 1.15
CA PHE A 222 -2.95 3.97 0.79
C PHE A 222 -3.16 4.82 2.02
N VAL A 223 -2.76 6.08 1.96
CA VAL A 223 -2.88 7.03 3.06
C VAL A 223 -4.25 7.70 3.01
N PHE A 224 -5.08 7.52 4.04
CA PHE A 224 -6.29 8.31 4.24
C PHE A 224 -5.97 9.64 4.91
N GLY A 225 -6.64 10.71 4.46
CA GLY A 225 -6.28 12.07 4.83
C GLY A 225 -4.81 12.34 4.51
N ASN A 226 -4.06 12.86 5.49
CA ASN A 226 -2.65 13.24 5.28
C ASN A 226 -1.63 12.33 5.97
N ALA A 227 -2.03 11.38 6.82
CA ALA A 227 -1.05 10.66 7.65
C ALA A 227 -1.43 9.22 8.02
N TYR A 228 -2.53 8.69 7.49
CA TYR A 228 -3.02 7.40 7.91
C TYR A 228 -2.89 6.29 6.86
N PRO A 229 -1.76 5.56 6.81
CA PRO A 229 -1.60 4.44 5.88
C PRO A 229 -2.43 3.24 6.34
N SER A 230 -3.23 2.69 5.42
CA SER A 230 -3.88 1.39 5.57
C SER A 230 -3.07 0.29 4.90
N ASP A 231 -3.09 -0.91 5.48
CA ASP A 231 -2.40 -2.07 4.93
C ASP A 231 -2.93 -2.42 3.53
N ILE A 232 -4.24 -2.65 3.40
CA ILE A 232 -4.88 -2.94 2.11
C ILE A 232 -6.21 -2.18 2.02
N VAL A 233 -6.44 -1.53 0.87
CA VAL A 233 -7.73 -0.90 0.55
C VAL A 233 -8.28 -1.53 -0.71
N ILE A 234 -9.53 -2.00 -0.69
CA ILE A 234 -10.23 -2.52 -1.87
C ILE A 234 -11.44 -1.63 -2.09
N LEU A 235 -11.42 -0.79 -3.12
CA LEU A 235 -12.49 0.15 -3.39
C LEU A 235 -13.09 -0.03 -4.77
N ASN A 236 -14.40 0.10 -4.85
CA ASN A 236 -15.16 0.33 -6.08
C ASN A 236 -16.04 1.56 -5.87
N LYS A 237 -16.94 1.81 -6.84
CA LYS A 237 -17.83 2.96 -6.81
C LYS A 237 -18.74 3.04 -5.58
N ASP A 238 -19.23 1.89 -5.12
CA ASP A 238 -20.23 1.82 -4.06
C ASP A 238 -19.60 1.54 -2.68
N ASN A 239 -18.44 0.89 -2.64
CA ASN A 239 -17.85 0.34 -1.42
C ASN A 239 -16.36 0.64 -1.29
N ILE A 240 -15.93 0.94 -0.06
CA ILE A 240 -14.52 0.91 0.36
C ILE A 240 -14.35 -0.13 1.45
N ASN A 241 -13.48 -1.11 1.21
CA ASN A 241 -13.04 -2.06 2.20
C ASN A 241 -11.65 -1.66 2.67
N ILE A 242 -11.54 -1.30 3.94
CA ILE A 242 -10.30 -0.91 4.57
C ILE A 242 -9.87 -2.05 5.47
N ILE A 243 -8.72 -2.64 5.16
CA ILE A 243 -8.27 -3.88 5.79
C ILE A 243 -7.04 -3.58 6.64
N GLU A 244 -7.14 -3.90 7.93
CA GLU A 244 -6.03 -3.91 8.88
C GLU A 244 -5.62 -5.35 9.15
N LEU A 245 -4.31 -5.63 9.15
CA LEU A 245 -3.77 -6.97 9.37
C LEU A 245 -3.14 -7.10 10.75
N LYS A 246 -3.37 -8.24 11.39
CA LYS A 246 -2.60 -8.67 12.55
C LYS A 246 -2.13 -10.09 12.34
N LYS A 247 -0.80 -10.31 12.40
CA LYS A 247 -0.24 -11.65 12.15
C LYS A 247 -0.52 -12.62 13.31
N THR A 248 -0.82 -12.11 14.49
CA THR A 248 -1.04 -12.93 15.69
C THR A 248 -2.52 -13.06 16.01
N GLU A 249 -2.81 -13.96 16.94
CA GLU A 249 -4.10 -13.99 17.63
C GLU A 249 -4.30 -12.68 18.39
N LEU A 250 -5.55 -12.37 18.72
CA LEU A 250 -5.90 -11.18 19.48
C LEU A 250 -5.44 -11.33 20.94
N ASP A 251 -4.61 -10.41 21.41
CA ASP A 251 -4.19 -10.34 22.82
C ASP A 251 -4.72 -9.05 23.47
N LYS A 252 -5.16 -9.11 24.73
CA LYS A 252 -5.71 -7.93 25.45
C LYS A 252 -4.76 -6.73 25.45
N ASN A 253 -3.45 -6.95 25.39
CA ASN A 253 -2.45 -5.88 25.29
C ASN A 253 -2.53 -5.11 23.97
N MET A 254 -3.21 -5.66 22.95
CA MET A 254 -3.45 -5.02 21.65
C MET A 254 -4.67 -4.10 21.69
N ILE A 255 -5.54 -4.18 22.72
CA ILE A 255 -6.76 -3.35 22.81
C ILE A 255 -6.47 -1.87 22.56
N PRO A 256 -5.52 -1.21 23.27
CA PRO A 256 -5.31 0.22 23.09
C PRO A 256 -4.86 0.59 21.67
N THR A 257 -4.08 -0.29 21.03
CA THR A 257 -3.63 -0.09 19.64
C THR A 257 -4.80 -0.25 18.68
N LEU A 258 -5.60 -1.31 18.80
CA LEU A 258 -6.73 -1.56 17.91
C LEU A 258 -7.84 -0.51 18.06
N GLU A 259 -8.12 -0.08 19.29
CA GLU A 259 -9.03 1.03 19.56
C GLU A 259 -8.56 2.35 18.92
N LYS A 260 -7.25 2.61 18.97
CA LYS A 260 -6.65 3.76 18.29
C LYS A 260 -6.79 3.65 16.77
N GLU A 261 -6.57 2.48 16.20
CA GLU A 261 -6.76 2.25 14.76
C GLU A 261 -8.23 2.42 14.36
N ILE A 262 -9.18 1.84 15.10
CA ILE A 262 -10.63 2.04 14.90
C ILE A 262 -10.97 3.54 14.89
N LYS A 263 -10.51 4.30 15.88
CA LYS A 263 -10.73 5.76 15.92
C LYS A 263 -10.17 6.48 14.71
N LYS A 264 -8.95 6.13 14.29
CA LYS A 264 -8.36 6.72 13.07
C LYS A 264 -9.17 6.35 11.84
N TYR A 265 -9.62 5.10 11.70
CA TYR A 265 -10.47 4.68 10.59
C TYR A 265 -11.77 5.50 10.55
N CYS A 266 -12.46 5.60 11.69
CA CYS A 266 -13.67 6.39 11.85
C CYS A 266 -13.46 7.89 11.66
N LEU A 267 -12.26 8.45 11.80
CA LEU A 267 -12.01 9.89 11.64
C LEU A 267 -11.45 10.24 10.26
N TYR A 268 -10.41 9.55 9.82
CA TYR A 268 -9.67 9.90 8.60
C TYR A 268 -10.31 9.35 7.33
N SER A 269 -10.91 8.16 7.40
CA SER A 269 -11.41 7.50 6.18
C SER A 269 -12.70 8.14 5.67
N LEU A 270 -13.50 8.76 6.55
CA LEU A 270 -14.80 9.31 6.18
C LEU A 270 -14.69 10.57 5.31
N TYR A 271 -13.59 11.30 5.50
CA TYR A 271 -13.36 12.64 4.98
C TYR A 271 -12.07 12.72 4.16
N SER A 272 -11.60 11.58 3.62
CA SER A 272 -10.37 11.57 2.84
C SER A 272 -10.61 12.12 1.44
N ASP A 273 -10.12 13.33 1.16
CA ASP A 273 -10.17 14.01 -0.14
C ASP A 273 -9.51 13.23 -1.29
N ARG A 274 -8.78 12.15 -0.96
CA ARG A 274 -8.11 11.27 -1.92
C ARG A 274 -9.02 10.22 -2.55
N LEU A 275 -10.24 10.07 -2.03
CA LEU A 275 -11.26 9.17 -2.58
C LEU A 275 -11.98 9.87 -3.73
N GLU A 276 -11.94 9.28 -4.92
CA GLU A 276 -12.47 9.90 -6.15
C GLU A 276 -14.01 10.00 -6.16
N GLU A 277 -14.69 9.15 -5.39
CA GLU A 277 -16.15 9.12 -5.26
C GLU A 277 -16.55 9.03 -3.78
N ASP A 278 -17.74 9.53 -3.44
CA ASP A 278 -18.32 9.39 -2.12
C ASP A 278 -19.01 8.01 -2.00
N PRO A 279 -18.38 7.02 -1.36
CA PRO A 279 -18.92 5.66 -1.35
C PRO A 279 -20.22 5.62 -0.53
N GLU A 280 -21.17 4.79 -0.97
CA GLU A 280 -22.37 4.49 -0.18
C GLU A 280 -22.02 3.77 1.12
N GLN A 281 -20.93 3.00 1.11
CA GLN A 281 -20.56 2.10 2.20
C GLN A 281 -19.05 2.02 2.47
N ILE A 282 -18.68 2.06 3.74
CA ILE A 282 -17.30 1.91 4.21
C ILE A 282 -17.24 0.74 5.20
N ASN A 283 -16.44 -0.27 4.86
CA ASN A 283 -16.27 -1.48 5.64
C ASN A 283 -14.87 -1.49 6.23
N PHE A 284 -14.77 -1.50 7.56
CA PHE A 284 -13.52 -1.71 8.26
C PHE A 284 -13.36 -3.20 8.60
N ILE A 285 -12.31 -3.83 8.11
CA ILE A 285 -12.07 -5.27 8.25
C ILE A 285 -10.76 -5.49 8.98
N LEU A 286 -10.84 -6.11 10.15
CA LEU A 286 -9.67 -6.56 10.90
C LEU A 286 -9.41 -8.03 10.59
N ILE A 287 -8.31 -8.33 9.89
CA ILE A 287 -7.88 -9.71 9.62
C ILE A 287 -6.87 -10.14 10.69
N VAL A 288 -7.20 -11.20 11.44
CA VAL A 288 -6.39 -11.72 12.56
C VAL A 288 -6.16 -13.22 12.44
N LEU A 289 -5.13 -13.76 13.10
CA LEU A 289 -4.93 -15.21 13.15
C LEU A 289 -6.09 -15.86 13.92
N LYS A 290 -6.64 -16.96 13.39
CA LYS A 290 -7.78 -17.67 13.95
C LYS A 290 -7.53 -18.11 15.39
N ASP A 291 -8.41 -17.70 16.29
CA ASP A 291 -8.43 -18.12 17.69
C ASP A 291 -9.86 -18.37 18.19
N LYS A 292 -10.08 -19.59 18.69
CA LYS A 292 -11.37 -20.05 19.21
C LYS A 292 -11.77 -19.42 20.54
N ASN A 293 -10.81 -18.85 21.30
CA ASN A 293 -11.04 -18.43 22.68
C ASN A 293 -11.32 -16.93 22.86
N ASN A 294 -11.36 -16.15 21.78
CA ASN A 294 -11.36 -14.69 21.84
C ASN A 294 -12.74 -14.01 21.59
N ILE A 295 -13.84 -14.73 21.82
CA ILE A 295 -15.20 -14.23 21.55
C ILE A 295 -15.48 -12.92 22.31
N SER A 296 -15.14 -12.84 23.60
CA SER A 296 -15.38 -11.63 24.40
C SER A 296 -14.57 -10.43 23.92
N PHE A 297 -13.36 -10.66 23.40
CA PHE A 297 -12.52 -9.59 22.90
C PHE A 297 -13.01 -9.09 21.54
N LYS A 298 -13.43 -10.00 20.64
CA LYS A 298 -14.08 -9.61 19.38
C LYS A 298 -15.30 -8.72 19.61
N ARG A 299 -16.18 -9.11 20.54
CA ARG A 299 -17.34 -8.31 20.96
C ARG A 299 -16.96 -6.94 21.52
N HIS A 300 -15.92 -6.85 22.34
CA HIS A 300 -15.42 -5.56 22.83
C HIS A 300 -15.02 -4.61 21.69
N LEU A 301 -14.36 -5.12 20.66
CA LEU A 301 -13.96 -4.30 19.50
C LEU A 301 -15.18 -3.88 18.66
N GLU A 302 -16.16 -4.76 18.49
CA GLU A 302 -17.44 -4.43 17.84
C GLU A 302 -18.19 -3.33 18.59
N ASP A 303 -18.37 -3.49 19.90
CA ASP A 303 -19.01 -2.49 20.78
C ASP A 303 -18.24 -1.14 20.75
N TYR A 304 -16.91 -1.19 20.70
CA TYR A 304 -16.07 0.01 20.64
C TYR A 304 -16.21 0.73 19.30
N PHE A 305 -16.27 -0.01 18.20
CA PHE A 305 -16.49 0.54 16.87
C PHE A 305 -17.86 1.23 16.78
N GLU A 306 -18.93 0.59 17.25
CA GLU A 306 -20.27 1.18 17.25
C GLU A 306 -20.32 2.49 18.05
N LYS A 307 -19.72 2.52 19.25
CA LYS A 307 -19.62 3.74 20.06
C LYS A 307 -18.84 4.84 19.35
N SER A 308 -17.69 4.49 18.77
CA SER A 308 -16.84 5.44 18.04
C SER A 308 -17.56 6.00 16.81
N LEU A 309 -18.45 5.22 16.19
CA LEU A 309 -19.21 5.66 15.03
C LEU A 309 -20.28 6.70 15.38
N VAL A 310 -21.02 6.46 16.47
CA VAL A 310 -22.05 7.40 16.96
C VAL A 310 -21.45 8.78 17.24
N GLU A 311 -20.20 8.83 17.69
CA GLU A 311 -19.49 10.08 17.94
C GLU A 311 -19.16 10.87 16.66
N VAL A 312 -19.11 10.23 15.48
CA VAL A 312 -18.48 10.81 14.28
C VAL A 312 -19.40 10.89 13.05
N SER A 313 -20.49 10.13 12.95
CA SER A 313 -21.30 10.09 11.71
C SER A 313 -22.82 10.03 11.91
N ASN A 314 -23.54 10.89 11.17
CA ASN A 314 -24.97 10.80 10.92
C ASN A 314 -25.32 10.33 9.48
N LEU A 315 -24.33 10.01 8.61
CA LEU A 315 -24.53 10.11 7.15
C LEU A 315 -24.13 8.89 6.28
N LYS A 316 -23.39 7.89 6.77
CA LYS A 316 -23.00 6.73 5.92
C LYS A 316 -23.20 5.38 6.61
N ASN A 317 -23.31 4.32 5.80
CA ASN A 317 -23.35 2.93 6.26
C ASN A 317 -21.92 2.45 6.55
N TYR A 318 -21.63 2.26 7.83
CA TYR A 318 -20.35 1.75 8.30
C TYR A 318 -20.50 0.37 8.86
N ASN A 319 -19.56 -0.49 8.51
CA ASN A 319 -19.52 -1.83 9.05
C ASN A 319 -18.13 -2.12 9.59
N PHE A 320 -18.12 -2.93 10.64
CA PHE A 320 -16.91 -3.52 11.17
C PHE A 320 -17.02 -5.03 11.09
N MET A 321 -15.96 -5.69 10.62
CA MET A 321 -15.89 -7.13 10.56
C MET A 321 -14.53 -7.61 11.03
N ILE A 322 -14.53 -8.62 11.89
CA ILE A 322 -13.32 -9.36 12.21
C ILE A 322 -13.30 -10.63 11.37
N VAL A 323 -12.28 -10.78 10.54
CA VAL A 323 -12.06 -11.95 9.70
C VAL A 323 -10.87 -12.72 10.25
N GLU A 324 -11.06 -14.02 10.44
CA GLU A 324 -10.00 -14.89 10.91
C GLU A 324 -9.30 -15.55 9.74
N TYR A 325 -7.97 -15.59 9.77
CA TYR A 325 -7.18 -16.32 8.80
C TYR A 325 -6.52 -17.55 9.44
N TYR A 326 -6.28 -18.57 8.65
CA TYR A 326 -5.51 -19.75 9.04
C TYR A 326 -4.82 -20.37 7.82
N ILE A 327 -3.84 -21.23 8.09
CA ILE A 327 -3.12 -21.97 7.05
C ILE A 327 -3.58 -23.42 7.04
N LYS A 328 -3.97 -23.92 5.86
CA LYS A 328 -4.30 -25.33 5.63
C LYS A 328 -3.66 -25.79 4.33
N ASP A 329 -2.93 -26.90 4.37
CA ASP A 329 -2.22 -27.47 3.20
C ASP A 329 -1.31 -26.44 2.49
N GLY A 330 -0.66 -25.58 3.29
CA GLY A 330 0.19 -24.48 2.82
C GLY A 330 -0.56 -23.31 2.16
N ARG A 331 -1.89 -23.24 2.28
CA ARG A 331 -2.73 -22.19 1.70
C ARG A 331 -3.35 -21.32 2.78
N LEU A 332 -3.41 -20.01 2.50
CA LEU A 332 -4.11 -19.03 3.33
C LEU A 332 -5.61 -19.11 3.08
N LEU A 333 -6.38 -19.35 4.13
CA LEU A 333 -7.84 -19.39 4.10
C LEU A 333 -8.39 -18.40 5.12
N PHE A 334 -9.64 -18.00 4.90
CA PHE A 334 -10.37 -17.09 5.78
C PHE A 334 -11.67 -17.71 6.27
N GLU A 335 -12.09 -17.29 7.45
CA GLU A 335 -13.39 -17.52 8.07
C GLU A 335 -13.90 -16.19 8.62
N ALA A 336 -15.18 -15.88 8.39
CA ALA A 336 -15.88 -14.76 9.00
C ALA A 336 -16.96 -15.29 9.95
N PRO A 337 -17.38 -14.52 10.97
CA PRO A 337 -18.55 -14.86 11.75
C PRO A 337 -19.76 -15.07 10.83
N LEU A 338 -20.61 -16.06 11.14
CA LEU A 338 -21.89 -16.21 10.47
C LEU A 338 -22.74 -14.97 10.79
N ILE A 339 -23.04 -14.19 9.75
CA ILE A 339 -23.90 -13.00 9.83
C ILE A 339 -25.36 -13.42 9.83
#